data_AF-D2QHL4-F1
#
_entry.id   AF-D2QHL4-F1
#
_cell.length_a   1.000
_cell.length_b   1.000
_cell.length_c   1.000
_cell.angle_alpha   90.00
_cell.angle_beta   90.00
_cell.angle_gamma   90.00
#
_symmetry.space_group_name_H-M   'P 1'
#
loop_
_entity.id
_entity.type
_entity.pdbx_description
1 polymer ?
#
loop_
_entity_poly.entity_id
_entity_poly.type
_entity_poly.pdbx_seq_one_letter_code
_entity_poly.pdbx_strand_id
1 'polypeptide(L)'
;MDHKSHFDLSQATQTWLSQLEQRGTFTKDDLRELQSHLLDGMDALQATGLSQQEAFLVATHRVGPLDVLAEEFGKLDRPAQPQRESVLLLLGVISFMLVKNTVEMVSECGAVALARYLGDSFLTSLLDMSLSLLLLCSLSVGVSRWFNESGLVRSWLFTQLNQRPIRLIIGMTVLLGGSALGAYLGHHQFEALVTKTSTERWTHSEFGHVHGLFWLGFYLVWLLMLFQVAIGYLSAGSQTLLTWLRQASLGWLLVAGLGLFSCCLGISIMGMRILAPVDGTPHFYVSAGLSGLLSALVLSRSLHYSFLTRLLVSVTPLLIWYLLALGTTVPFEEKPSRLLEDLFPVKFIISGLVGGLIGLFLGSLSNRRPVSI
;
A
#
# COMPACT_ATOMS: atom_id res chain seq x y z
N MET A 1 -17.08 32.83 -56.38
CA MET A 1 -15.72 32.54 -55.90
C MET A 1 -15.88 31.45 -54.86
N ASP A 2 -15.67 30.20 -55.26
CA ASP A 2 -15.92 29.04 -54.42
C ASP A 2 -14.77 28.84 -53.45
N HIS A 3 -15.04 29.00 -52.16
CA HIS A 3 -14.09 28.66 -51.10
C HIS A 3 -13.91 27.13 -51.08
N LYS A 4 -12.82 26.63 -51.66
CA LYS A 4 -12.35 25.26 -51.39
C LYS A 4 -11.99 25.17 -49.90
N SER A 5 -12.88 24.60 -49.09
CA SER A 5 -12.58 24.30 -47.69
C SER A 5 -11.44 23.28 -47.67
N HIS A 6 -10.30 23.67 -47.11
CA HIS A 6 -9.20 22.74 -46.87
C HIS A 6 -9.68 21.69 -45.86
N PHE A 7 -9.50 20.41 -46.17
CA PHE A 7 -9.84 19.32 -45.26
C PHE A 7 -8.92 19.38 -44.02
N ASP A 8 -9.48 19.30 -42.82
CA ASP A 8 -8.72 19.22 -41.57
C ASP A 8 -8.77 17.77 -41.03
N LEU A 9 -7.64 17.07 -41.19
CA LEU A 9 -7.50 15.69 -40.74
C LEU A 9 -7.62 15.54 -39.22
N SER A 10 -7.13 16.52 -38.45
CA SER A 10 -7.17 16.43 -36.99
C SER A 10 -8.61 16.51 -36.50
N GLN A 11 -9.38 17.44 -37.06
CA GLN A 11 -10.79 17.58 -36.76
C GLN A 11 -11.59 16.35 -37.22
N ALA A 12 -11.32 15.82 -38.42
CA ALA A 12 -12.00 14.65 -38.97
C ALA A 12 -11.74 13.38 -38.14
N THR A 13 -10.50 13.17 -37.72
CA THR A 13 -10.09 12.04 -36.87
C THR A 13 -10.76 12.12 -35.50
N GLN A 14 -10.76 13.31 -34.88
CA GLN A 14 -11.40 13.50 -33.58
C GLN A 14 -12.91 13.28 -33.66
N THR A 15 -13.55 13.75 -34.74
CA THR A 15 -14.97 13.53 -34.99
C THR A 15 -15.28 12.03 -35.12
N TRP A 16 -14.50 11.30 -35.91
CA TRP A 16 -14.67 9.85 -36.08
C TRP A 16 -14.50 9.08 -34.75
N LEU A 17 -13.47 9.40 -33.96
CA LEU A 17 -13.27 8.81 -32.63
C LEU A 17 -14.45 9.11 -31.69
N SER A 18 -14.94 10.35 -31.67
CA SER A 18 -16.11 10.70 -30.85
C SER A 18 -17.38 9.95 -31.26
N GLN A 19 -17.54 9.64 -32.55
CA GLN A 19 -18.67 8.86 -33.06
C GLN A 19 -18.58 7.39 -32.64
N LEU A 20 -17.38 6.83 -32.54
CA LEU A 20 -17.17 5.50 -31.95
C LEU A 20 -17.52 5.50 -30.46
N GLU A 21 -17.00 6.46 -29.68
CA GLU A 21 -17.30 6.60 -28.25
C GLU A 21 -18.80 6.73 -27.95
N GLN A 22 -19.57 7.37 -28.83
CA GLN A 22 -21.03 7.50 -28.67
C GLN A 22 -21.81 6.21 -28.96
N ARG A 23 -21.25 5.29 -29.76
CA ARG A 23 -21.96 4.10 -30.26
C ARG A 23 -21.59 2.81 -29.52
N GLY A 24 -20.50 2.79 -28.75
CA GLY A 24 -20.07 1.60 -28.02
C GLY A 24 -19.15 1.88 -26.84
N THR A 25 -18.80 0.83 -26.11
CA THR A 25 -17.87 0.85 -24.97
C THR A 25 -16.44 0.58 -25.46
N PHE A 26 -15.67 1.64 -25.69
CA PHE A 26 -14.26 1.54 -26.08
C PHE A 26 -13.34 1.96 -24.92
N THR A 27 -12.22 1.26 -24.75
CA THR A 27 -11.15 1.75 -23.86
C THR A 27 -10.29 2.78 -24.57
N LYS A 28 -9.50 3.54 -23.80
CA LYS A 28 -8.53 4.51 -24.36
C LYS A 28 -7.42 3.86 -25.18
N ASP A 29 -7.14 2.58 -24.97
CA ASP A 29 -6.14 1.85 -25.75
C ASP A 29 -6.77 1.36 -27.07
N ASP A 30 -8.02 0.87 -27.05
CA ASP A 30 -8.76 0.48 -28.26
C ASP A 30 -8.88 1.65 -29.25
N LEU A 31 -9.25 2.84 -28.76
CA LEU A 31 -9.34 4.04 -29.60
C LEU A 31 -7.99 4.45 -30.19
N ARG A 32 -6.89 4.22 -29.45
CA ARG A 32 -5.52 4.55 -29.91
C ARG A 32 -5.06 3.57 -30.99
N GLU A 33 -5.36 2.29 -30.82
CA GLU A 33 -5.07 1.26 -31.81
C GLU A 33 -5.86 1.49 -33.10
N LEU A 34 -7.16 1.76 -32.98
CA LEU A 34 -8.02 2.12 -34.11
C LEU A 34 -7.55 3.39 -34.84
N GLN A 35 -7.12 4.41 -34.08
CA GLN A 35 -6.52 5.62 -34.66
C GLN A 35 -5.22 5.31 -35.40
N SER A 36 -4.35 4.47 -34.85
CA SER A 36 -3.10 4.06 -35.51
C SER A 36 -3.40 3.37 -36.83
N HIS A 37 -4.29 2.37 -36.83
CA HIS A 37 -4.70 1.67 -38.04
C HIS A 37 -5.32 2.58 -39.10
N LEU A 38 -6.11 3.57 -38.67
CA LEU A 38 -6.67 4.57 -39.56
C LEU A 38 -5.56 5.38 -40.24
N LEU A 39 -4.60 5.90 -39.46
CA LEU A 39 -3.50 6.72 -39.97
C LEU A 39 -2.57 5.91 -40.88
N ASP A 40 -2.20 4.69 -40.49
CA ASP A 40 -1.38 3.79 -41.32
C ASP A 40 -2.09 3.47 -42.65
N GLY A 41 -3.40 3.24 -42.61
CA GLY A 41 -4.22 3.01 -43.80
C GLY A 41 -4.29 4.24 -44.71
N MET A 42 -4.37 5.44 -44.11
CA MET A 42 -4.35 6.70 -44.86
C MET A 42 -3.01 6.93 -45.55
N ASP A 43 -1.89 6.68 -44.87
CA ASP A 43 -0.55 6.87 -45.44
C ASP A 43 -0.34 5.94 -46.64
N ALA A 44 -0.78 4.68 -46.53
CA ALA A 44 -0.74 3.73 -47.65
C ALA A 44 -1.61 4.19 -48.84
N LEU A 45 -2.77 4.81 -48.60
CA LEU A 45 -3.65 5.31 -49.65
C LEU A 45 -3.11 6.60 -50.30
N GLN A 46 -2.55 7.52 -49.52
CA GLN A 46 -1.91 8.72 -50.06
C GLN A 46 -0.69 8.36 -50.92
N ALA A 47 0.07 7.33 -50.56
CA ALA A 47 1.16 6.81 -51.39
C ALA A 47 0.69 6.31 -52.76
N THR A 48 -0.59 5.94 -52.91
CA THR A 48 -1.19 5.57 -54.21
C THR A 48 -1.75 6.76 -55.00
N GLY A 49 -1.62 7.99 -54.48
CA GLY A 49 -2.02 9.22 -55.15
C GLY A 49 -3.40 9.77 -54.76
N LEU A 50 -4.05 9.20 -53.74
CA LEU A 50 -5.30 9.74 -53.19
C LEU A 50 -5.05 11.03 -52.41
N SER A 51 -5.97 11.99 -52.50
CA SER A 51 -5.93 13.18 -51.64
C SER A 51 -6.18 12.81 -50.18
N GLN A 52 -5.75 13.66 -49.24
CA GLN A 52 -5.92 13.40 -47.80
C GLN A 52 -7.39 13.15 -47.39
N GLN A 53 -8.33 13.85 -48.01
CA GLN A 53 -9.77 13.68 -47.78
C GLN A 53 -10.27 12.33 -48.31
N GLU A 54 -9.86 11.93 -49.52
CA GLU A 54 -10.25 10.65 -50.12
C GLU A 54 -9.62 9.48 -49.37
N ALA A 55 -8.35 9.61 -48.98
CA ALA A 55 -7.64 8.62 -48.17
C ALA A 55 -8.34 8.41 -46.81
N PHE A 56 -8.78 9.47 -46.14
CA PHE A 56 -9.53 9.36 -44.88
C PHE A 56 -10.86 8.63 -45.07
N LEU A 57 -11.61 8.97 -46.12
CA LEU A 57 -12.92 8.36 -46.39
C LEU A 57 -12.81 6.87 -46.73
N VAL A 58 -11.79 6.50 -47.51
CA VAL A 58 -11.53 5.08 -47.84
C VAL A 58 -10.95 4.33 -46.63
N ALA A 59 -10.06 4.95 -45.85
CA ALA A 59 -9.46 4.32 -44.67
C ALA A 59 -10.50 4.03 -43.59
N THR A 60 -11.37 4.99 -43.26
CA THR A 60 -12.49 4.79 -42.31
C THR A 60 -13.41 3.66 -42.76
N HIS A 61 -13.69 3.55 -44.06
CA HIS A 61 -14.48 2.44 -44.60
C HIS A 61 -13.75 1.09 -44.53
N ARG A 62 -12.41 1.06 -44.66
CA ARG A 62 -11.60 -0.16 -44.55
C ARG A 62 -11.45 -0.66 -43.11
N VAL A 63 -11.35 0.25 -42.15
CA VAL A 63 -11.31 -0.08 -40.71
C VAL A 63 -12.63 -0.73 -40.29
N GLY A 64 -13.74 -0.28 -40.85
CA GLY A 64 -15.05 -0.94 -40.75
C GLY A 64 -16.18 0.02 -40.39
N PRO A 65 -17.44 -0.40 -40.54
CA PRO A 65 -18.59 0.40 -40.14
C PRO A 65 -18.58 0.65 -38.62
N LEU A 66 -18.93 1.87 -38.20
CA LEU A 66 -18.97 2.25 -36.77
C LEU A 66 -19.81 1.29 -35.92
N ASP A 67 -20.96 0.84 -36.43
CA ASP A 67 -21.87 -0.05 -35.70
C ASP A 67 -21.29 -1.46 -35.55
N VAL A 68 -20.56 -1.96 -36.55
CA VAL A 68 -19.91 -3.26 -36.50
C VAL A 68 -18.69 -3.22 -35.56
N LEU A 69 -17.91 -2.15 -35.60
CA LEU A 69 -16.81 -1.94 -34.65
C LEU A 69 -17.34 -1.85 -33.23
N ALA A 70 -18.42 -1.10 -32.99
CA ALA A 70 -19.05 -1.03 -31.67
C ALA A 70 -19.58 -2.40 -31.20
N GLU A 71 -20.13 -3.22 -32.10
CA GLU A 71 -20.60 -4.56 -31.77
C GLU A 71 -19.43 -5.52 -31.45
N GLU A 72 -18.37 -5.54 -32.27
CA GLU A 72 -17.21 -6.43 -32.08
C GLU A 72 -16.41 -6.05 -30.83
N PHE A 73 -16.18 -4.76 -30.58
CA PHE A 73 -15.55 -4.30 -29.33
C PHE A 73 -16.50 -4.39 -28.13
N GLY A 74 -17.81 -4.32 -28.35
CA GLY A 74 -18.82 -4.61 -27.32
C GLY A 74 -18.87 -6.09 -26.91
N LYS A 75 -18.62 -7.03 -27.84
CA LYS A 75 -18.41 -8.46 -27.51
C LYS A 75 -17.18 -8.68 -26.65
N LEU A 76 -16.21 -7.78 -26.74
CA LEU A 76 -15.04 -7.74 -25.87
C LEU A 76 -15.32 -7.06 -24.53
N ASP A 77 -16.60 -6.89 -24.11
CA ASP A 77 -17.03 -6.41 -22.79
C ASP A 77 -16.19 -7.08 -21.67
N ARG A 78 -15.04 -6.47 -21.42
CA ARG A 78 -14.09 -6.80 -20.38
C ARG A 78 -14.29 -5.68 -19.40
N PRO A 79 -15.30 -5.78 -18.50
CA PRO A 79 -15.32 -4.89 -17.35
C PRO A 79 -13.93 -4.98 -16.75
N ALA A 80 -13.24 -3.83 -16.60
CA ALA A 80 -11.85 -3.73 -16.16
C ALA A 80 -11.60 -4.77 -15.07
N GLN A 81 -11.08 -5.92 -15.47
CA GLN A 81 -11.17 -7.10 -14.63
C GLN A 81 -10.11 -6.86 -13.56
N PRO A 82 -10.46 -6.78 -12.26
CA PRO A 82 -9.46 -6.65 -11.23
C PRO A 82 -8.45 -7.77 -11.47
N GLN A 83 -7.21 -7.39 -11.81
CA GLN A 83 -6.20 -8.34 -12.27
C GLN A 83 -6.12 -9.45 -11.22
N ARG A 84 -6.46 -10.68 -11.62
CA ARG A 84 -6.53 -11.85 -10.72
C ARG A 84 -5.28 -11.95 -9.85
N GLU A 85 -4.14 -11.56 -10.42
CA GLU A 85 -2.83 -11.47 -9.79
C GLU A 85 -2.82 -10.61 -8.52
N SER A 86 -3.41 -9.42 -8.55
CA SER A 86 -3.38 -8.52 -7.40
C SER A 86 -4.29 -8.97 -6.27
N VAL A 87 -5.44 -9.58 -6.60
CA VAL A 87 -6.34 -10.13 -5.58
C VAL A 87 -5.72 -11.39 -4.93
N LEU A 88 -4.99 -12.20 -5.71
CA LEU A 88 -4.22 -13.33 -5.20
C LEU A 88 -3.08 -12.88 -4.29
N LEU A 89 -2.39 -11.82 -4.67
CA LEU A 89 -1.34 -11.23 -3.86
C LEU A 89 -1.90 -10.67 -2.55
N LEU A 90 -3.02 -9.94 -2.59
CA LEU A 90 -3.68 -9.41 -1.38
C LEU A 90 -4.14 -10.55 -0.45
N LEU A 91 -4.69 -11.62 -1.03
CA LEU A 91 -5.03 -12.83 -0.30
C LEU A 91 -3.81 -13.50 0.34
N GLY A 92 -2.69 -13.59 -0.39
CA GLY A 92 -1.43 -14.12 0.13
C GLY A 92 -0.91 -13.31 1.33
N VAL A 93 -0.99 -11.98 1.23
CA VAL A 93 -0.64 -11.05 2.32
C VAL A 93 -1.53 -11.26 3.55
N ILE A 94 -2.84 -11.38 3.37
CA ILE A 94 -3.77 -11.62 4.49
C ILE A 94 -3.54 -13.01 5.10
N SER A 95 -3.30 -14.03 4.28
CA SER A 95 -3.02 -15.39 4.75
C SER A 95 -1.73 -15.45 5.57
N PHE A 96 -0.67 -14.77 5.10
CA PHE A 96 0.58 -14.65 5.86
C PHE A 96 0.34 -13.97 7.21
N MET A 97 -0.48 -12.91 7.26
CA MET A 97 -0.81 -12.21 8.50
C MET A 97 -1.54 -13.09 9.52
N LEU A 98 -2.45 -13.95 9.05
CA LEU A 98 -3.13 -14.89 9.93
C LEU A 98 -2.17 -15.90 10.53
N VAL A 99 -1.26 -16.44 9.72
CA VAL A 99 -0.21 -17.33 10.21
C VAL A 99 0.68 -16.60 11.21
N LYS A 100 1.11 -15.37 10.90
CA LYS A 100 1.93 -14.53 11.77
C LYS A 100 1.29 -14.31 13.14
N ASN A 101 0.03 -13.87 13.19
CA ASN A 101 -0.68 -13.61 14.45
C ASN A 101 -0.85 -14.89 15.28
N THR A 102 -1.06 -16.03 14.61
CA THR A 102 -1.15 -17.34 15.28
C THR A 102 0.20 -17.73 15.89
N VAL A 103 1.30 -17.53 15.15
CA VAL A 103 2.65 -17.82 15.65
C VAL A 103 3.01 -16.89 16.81
N GLU A 104 2.71 -15.60 16.73
CA GLU A 104 2.94 -14.63 17.82
C GLU A 104 2.25 -15.08 19.11
N MET A 105 0.98 -15.46 19.05
CA MET A 105 0.25 -15.95 20.22
C MET A 105 0.88 -17.22 20.82
N VAL A 106 1.34 -18.16 20.00
CA VAL A 106 2.00 -19.39 20.46
C VAL A 106 3.40 -19.09 21.01
N SER A 107 4.15 -18.23 20.34
CA SER A 107 5.52 -17.86 20.71
C SER A 107 5.56 -17.05 22.00
N GLU A 108 4.60 -16.18 22.29
CA GLU A 108 4.54 -15.46 23.58
C GLU A 108 4.38 -16.42 24.77
N CYS A 109 3.53 -17.44 24.62
CA CYS A 109 3.37 -18.49 25.63
C CYS A 109 4.65 -19.32 25.78
N GLY A 110 5.27 -19.69 24.65
CA GLY A 110 6.52 -20.45 24.62
C GLY A 110 7.68 -19.70 25.24
N ALA A 111 7.82 -18.42 24.89
CA ALA A 111 8.84 -17.49 25.36
C ALA A 111 8.89 -17.40 26.88
N VAL A 112 7.74 -17.21 27.54
CA VAL A 112 7.70 -17.10 29.00
C VAL A 112 7.95 -18.44 29.68
N ALA A 113 7.50 -19.56 29.10
CA ALA A 113 7.88 -20.87 29.59
C ALA A 113 9.41 -21.06 29.49
N LEU A 114 10.01 -20.73 28.34
CA LEU A 114 11.46 -20.78 28.10
C LEU A 114 12.24 -19.92 29.10
N ALA A 115 11.83 -18.66 29.29
CA ALA A 115 12.45 -17.74 30.24
C ALA A 115 12.35 -18.23 31.69
N ARG A 116 11.23 -18.88 32.06
CA ARG A 116 11.06 -19.46 33.41
C ARG A 116 12.01 -20.63 33.69
N TYR A 117 12.30 -21.46 32.69
CA TYR A 117 13.16 -22.64 32.86
C TYR A 117 14.64 -22.35 32.70
N LEU A 118 15.02 -21.51 31.72
CA LEU A 118 16.42 -21.26 31.36
C LEU A 118 16.95 -19.91 31.89
N GLY A 119 16.09 -19.08 32.48
CA GLY A 119 16.41 -17.72 32.90
C GLY A 119 16.42 -16.72 31.74
N ASP A 120 16.42 -15.43 32.06
CA ASP A 120 16.51 -14.35 31.06
C ASP A 120 17.95 -14.22 30.57
N SER A 121 18.23 -14.74 29.38
CA SER A 121 19.57 -14.73 28.77
C SER A 121 19.51 -14.47 27.27
N PHE A 122 20.62 -14.04 26.68
CA PHE A 122 20.71 -13.89 25.22
C PHE A 122 20.40 -15.21 24.48
N LEU A 123 20.77 -16.35 25.08
CA LEU A 123 20.52 -17.67 24.51
C LEU A 123 19.02 -17.99 24.46
N THR A 124 18.24 -17.63 25.49
CA THR A 124 16.78 -17.83 25.47
C THR A 124 16.10 -16.98 24.41
N SER A 125 16.58 -15.75 24.18
CA SER A 125 16.08 -14.90 23.08
C SER A 125 16.39 -15.50 21.71
N LEU A 126 17.60 -16.03 21.51
CA LEU A 126 17.98 -16.66 20.24
C LEU A 126 17.15 -17.92 19.96
N LEU A 127 16.90 -18.72 20.99
CA LEU A 127 16.06 -19.92 20.90
C LEU A 127 14.60 -19.56 20.57
N ASP A 128 14.04 -18.54 21.21
CA ASP A 128 12.69 -18.06 20.93
C ASP A 128 12.55 -17.52 19.50
N MET A 129 13.51 -16.70 19.03
CA MET A 129 13.52 -16.22 17.65
C MET A 129 13.62 -17.37 16.64
N SER A 130 14.48 -18.35 16.93
CA SER A 130 14.67 -19.53 16.07
C SER A 130 13.39 -20.38 16.01
N LEU A 131 12.74 -20.59 17.16
CA LEU A 131 11.47 -21.29 17.25
C LEU A 131 10.36 -20.56 16.50
N SER A 132 10.25 -19.24 16.70
CA SER A 132 9.26 -18.39 16.03
C SER A 132 9.44 -18.38 14.51
N LEU A 133 10.68 -18.29 14.03
CA LEU A 133 10.99 -18.37 12.60
C LEU A 133 10.65 -19.76 12.02
N LEU A 134 11.00 -20.83 12.74
CA LEU A 134 10.70 -22.20 12.33
C LEU A 134 9.20 -22.45 12.28
N LEU A 135 8.44 -21.99 13.27
CA LEU A 135 6.98 -22.07 13.31
C LEU A 135 6.35 -21.28 12.16
N LEU A 136 6.83 -20.05 11.92
CA LEU A 136 6.35 -19.23 10.81
C LEU A 136 6.61 -19.88 9.45
N CYS A 137 7.83 -20.38 9.21
CA CYS A 137 8.17 -21.06 7.96
C CYS A 137 7.40 -22.36 7.79
N SER A 138 7.31 -23.19 8.83
CA SER A 138 6.62 -24.49 8.75
C SER A 138 5.11 -24.33 8.53
N LEU A 139 4.45 -23.42 9.24
CA LEU A 139 3.04 -23.13 9.02
C LEU A 139 2.80 -22.49 7.65
N SER A 140 3.65 -21.57 7.20
CA SER A 140 3.51 -20.96 5.87
C SER A 140 3.65 -22.00 4.74
N VAL A 141 4.65 -22.90 4.85
CA VAL A 141 4.82 -24.00 3.90
C VAL A 141 3.68 -25.00 3.99
N GLY A 142 3.21 -25.32 5.22
CA GLY A 142 2.09 -26.22 5.46
C GLY A 142 0.79 -25.71 4.84
N VAL A 143 0.46 -24.43 5.07
CA VAL A 143 -0.70 -23.76 4.46
C VAL A 143 -0.57 -23.74 2.93
N SER A 144 0.62 -23.44 2.39
CA SER A 144 0.87 -23.44 0.94
C SER A 144 0.71 -24.83 0.32
N ARG A 145 1.25 -25.88 0.94
CA ARG A 145 1.09 -27.27 0.49
C ARG A 145 -0.37 -27.71 0.58
N TRP A 146 -1.02 -27.48 1.72
CA TRP A 146 -2.42 -27.79 1.92
C TRP A 146 -3.31 -27.09 0.89
N PHE A 147 -3.03 -25.82 0.58
CA PHE A 147 -3.75 -25.07 -0.45
C PHE A 147 -3.52 -25.64 -1.86
N ASN A 148 -2.31 -26.09 -2.17
CA ASN A 148 -1.98 -26.70 -3.46
C ASN A 148 -2.57 -28.09 -3.65
N GLU A 149 -2.64 -28.90 -2.59
CA GLU A 149 -3.19 -30.25 -2.59
C GLU A 149 -4.73 -30.25 -2.52
N SER A 150 -5.31 -29.28 -1.82
CA SER A 150 -6.76 -29.16 -1.64
C SER A 150 -7.41 -28.53 -2.87
N GLY A 151 -7.62 -29.35 -3.92
CA GLY A 151 -8.28 -28.91 -5.15
C GLY A 151 -9.63 -28.22 -4.91
N LEU A 152 -10.40 -28.68 -3.92
CA LEU A 152 -11.69 -28.10 -3.52
C LEU A 152 -11.58 -26.69 -2.93
N VAL A 153 -10.64 -26.47 -2.00
CA VAL A 153 -10.43 -25.15 -1.37
C VAL A 153 -9.91 -24.17 -2.41
N ARG A 154 -8.95 -24.62 -3.22
CA ARG A 154 -8.40 -23.83 -4.32
C ARG A 154 -9.50 -23.42 -5.30
N SER A 155 -10.30 -24.37 -5.80
CA SER A 155 -11.39 -24.07 -6.75
C SER A 155 -12.46 -23.18 -6.16
N TRP A 156 -12.87 -23.42 -4.92
CA TRP A 156 -13.86 -22.59 -4.23
C TRP A 156 -13.35 -21.16 -4.06
N LEU A 157 -12.10 -21.00 -3.62
CA LEU A 157 -11.53 -19.68 -3.36
C LEU A 157 -11.37 -18.90 -4.67
N PHE A 158 -10.88 -19.52 -5.74
CA PHE A 158 -10.84 -18.90 -7.06
C PHE A 158 -12.24 -18.56 -7.61
N THR A 159 -13.25 -19.38 -7.33
CA THR A 159 -14.63 -19.12 -7.73
C THR A 159 -15.19 -17.90 -7.00
N GLN A 160 -14.97 -17.80 -5.68
CA GLN A 160 -15.40 -16.64 -4.89
C GLN A 160 -14.63 -15.37 -5.28
N LEU A 161 -13.33 -15.48 -5.53
CA LEU A 161 -12.47 -14.39 -6.02
C LEU A 161 -13.00 -13.82 -7.34
N ASN A 162 -13.45 -14.70 -8.25
CA ASN A 162 -13.92 -14.32 -9.57
C ASN A 162 -15.37 -13.80 -9.56
N GLN A 163 -16.23 -14.31 -8.67
CA GLN A 163 -17.64 -13.92 -8.61
C GLN A 163 -17.91 -12.73 -7.70
N ARG A 164 -17.25 -12.67 -6.53
CA ARG A 164 -17.55 -11.69 -5.44
C ARG A 164 -16.28 -11.29 -4.67
N PRO A 165 -15.28 -10.66 -5.33
CA PRO A 165 -13.98 -10.35 -4.72
C PRO A 165 -14.10 -9.48 -3.46
N ILE A 166 -14.98 -8.48 -3.48
CA ILE A 166 -15.18 -7.56 -2.35
C ILE A 166 -15.67 -8.30 -1.10
N ARG A 167 -16.59 -9.26 -1.23
CA ARG A 167 -17.08 -10.04 -0.08
C ARG A 167 -16.00 -10.91 0.52
N LEU A 168 -15.17 -11.53 -0.32
CA LEU A 168 -14.04 -12.33 0.14
C LEU A 168 -13.02 -11.47 0.89
N ILE A 169 -12.69 -10.29 0.34
CA ILE A 169 -11.77 -9.34 0.99
C ILE A 169 -12.32 -8.89 2.34
N ILE A 170 -13.60 -8.48 2.41
CA ILE A 170 -14.22 -8.08 3.69
C ILE A 170 -14.19 -9.23 4.69
N GLY A 171 -14.55 -10.45 4.27
CA GLY A 171 -14.52 -11.63 5.16
C GLY A 171 -13.10 -11.92 5.69
N MET A 172 -12.09 -11.84 4.83
CA MET A 172 -10.70 -12.03 5.20
C MET A 172 -10.17 -10.91 6.10
N THR A 173 -10.56 -9.66 5.87
CA THR A 173 -10.23 -8.51 6.73
C THR A 173 -10.87 -8.63 8.12
N VAL A 174 -12.13 -9.08 8.20
CA VAL A 174 -12.80 -9.34 9.48
C VAL A 174 -12.09 -10.47 10.24
N LEU A 175 -11.71 -11.53 9.53
CA LEU A 175 -10.99 -12.66 10.12
C LEU A 175 -9.58 -12.23 10.59
N LEU A 176 -8.90 -11.38 9.81
CA LEU A 176 -7.64 -10.74 10.21
C LEU A 176 -7.80 -9.88 11.45
N GLY A 177 -8.79 -8.98 11.47
CA GLY A 177 -9.09 -8.12 12.63
C GLY A 177 -9.41 -8.95 13.88
N GLY A 178 -10.17 -10.04 13.72
CA GLY A 178 -10.44 -11.00 14.79
C GLY A 178 -9.19 -11.69 15.30
N SER A 179 -8.28 -12.12 14.42
CA SER A 179 -7.01 -12.73 14.82
C SER A 179 -6.08 -11.76 15.55
N ALA A 180 -6.02 -10.51 15.10
CA ALA A 180 -5.20 -9.47 15.72
C ALA A 180 -5.76 -9.07 17.09
N LEU A 181 -7.08 -8.93 17.20
CA LEU A 181 -7.76 -8.70 18.47
C LEU A 181 -7.56 -9.88 19.42
N GLY A 182 -7.64 -11.11 18.92
CA GLY A 182 -7.36 -12.33 19.69
C GLY A 182 -5.94 -12.37 20.22
N ALA A 183 -4.94 -12.05 19.38
CA ALA A 183 -3.54 -11.94 19.80
C ALA A 183 -3.36 -10.85 20.86
N TYR A 184 -3.96 -9.67 20.67
CA TYR A 184 -3.91 -8.56 21.63
C TYR A 184 -4.54 -8.92 23.00
N LEU A 185 -5.74 -9.53 22.98
CA LEU A 185 -6.40 -9.96 24.22
C LEU A 185 -5.62 -11.10 24.88
N GLY A 186 -5.06 -12.02 24.10
CA GLY A 186 -4.18 -13.08 24.56
C GLY A 186 -2.98 -12.50 25.29
N HIS A 187 -2.31 -11.53 24.68
CA HIS A 187 -1.17 -10.82 25.26
C HIS A 187 -1.52 -10.17 26.61
N HIS A 188 -2.60 -9.39 26.69
CA HIS A 188 -2.96 -8.70 27.93
C HIS A 188 -3.46 -9.64 29.04
N GLN A 189 -4.25 -10.66 28.71
CA GLN A 189 -4.65 -11.65 29.70
C GLN A 189 -3.45 -12.43 30.22
N PHE A 190 -2.50 -12.70 29.34
CA PHE A 190 -1.27 -13.39 29.66
C PHE A 190 -0.37 -12.54 30.56
N GLU A 191 -0.17 -11.26 30.24
CA GLU A 191 0.53 -10.31 31.12
C GLU A 191 -0.13 -10.24 32.50
N ALA A 192 -1.46 -10.18 32.58
CA ALA A 192 -2.20 -10.16 33.84
C ALA A 192 -2.02 -11.47 34.65
N LEU A 193 -1.91 -12.62 33.97
CA LEU A 193 -1.65 -13.92 34.60
C LEU A 193 -0.21 -13.99 35.13
N VAL A 194 0.76 -13.58 34.31
CA VAL A 194 2.19 -13.61 34.63
C VAL A 194 2.51 -12.66 35.79
N THR A 195 2.06 -11.42 35.71
CA THR A 195 2.26 -10.39 36.75
C THR A 195 1.66 -10.78 38.10
N LYS A 196 0.54 -11.51 38.11
CA LYS A 196 -0.06 -12.05 39.33
C LYS A 196 0.77 -13.17 39.97
N THR A 197 1.62 -13.84 39.19
CA THR A 197 2.49 -14.94 39.67
C THR A 197 3.95 -14.54 39.91
N SER A 198 4.44 -13.43 39.35
CA SER A 198 5.84 -13.02 39.45
C SER A 198 5.98 -11.53 39.78
N THR A 199 5.82 -11.19 41.06
CA THR A 199 6.25 -9.89 41.58
C THR A 199 7.76 -9.90 41.77
N GLU A 200 8.43 -8.95 41.11
CA GLU A 200 9.84 -8.57 41.27
C GLU A 200 10.91 -9.40 40.53
N ARG A 201 11.34 -8.91 39.36
CA ARG A 201 12.68 -8.30 39.15
C ARG A 201 13.08 -8.31 37.68
N TRP A 202 12.66 -7.32 36.90
CA TRP A 202 13.45 -6.90 35.73
C TRP A 202 13.55 -7.85 34.50
N THR A 203 13.00 -9.06 34.57
CA THR A 203 13.31 -10.22 33.69
C THR A 203 12.44 -10.34 32.43
N HIS A 204 11.68 -9.30 32.10
CA HIS A 204 10.84 -9.25 30.88
C HIS A 204 11.11 -8.04 29.98
N SER A 205 11.95 -7.07 30.39
CA SER A 205 12.15 -5.89 29.55
C SER A 205 13.04 -6.22 28.34
N GLU A 206 14.26 -6.72 28.55
CA GLU A 206 15.20 -6.99 27.45
C GLU A 206 14.68 -8.08 26.49
N PHE A 207 14.24 -9.21 27.02
CA PHE A 207 13.67 -10.31 26.23
C PHE A 207 12.38 -9.90 25.49
N GLY A 208 11.44 -9.27 26.18
CA GLY A 208 10.19 -8.77 25.56
C GLY A 208 10.46 -7.69 24.51
N HIS A 209 11.54 -6.92 24.67
CA HIS A 209 11.98 -5.96 23.66
C HIS A 209 12.50 -6.66 22.41
N VAL A 210 13.41 -7.63 22.52
CA VAL A 210 13.93 -8.38 21.37
C VAL A 210 12.82 -9.14 20.64
N HIS A 211 11.87 -9.72 21.39
CA HIS A 211 10.70 -10.39 20.83
C HIS A 211 9.79 -9.42 20.06
N GLY A 212 9.48 -8.26 20.63
CA GLY A 212 8.69 -7.22 19.96
C GLY A 212 9.40 -6.64 18.72
N LEU A 213 10.73 -6.52 18.76
CA LEU A 213 11.57 -6.12 17.62
C LEU A 213 11.45 -7.09 16.44
N PHE A 214 11.48 -8.40 16.73
CA PHE A 214 11.34 -9.45 15.73
C PHE A 214 9.98 -9.34 15.01
N TRP A 215 8.90 -9.15 15.77
CA TRP A 215 7.56 -9.00 15.18
C TRP A 215 7.35 -7.71 14.42
N LEU A 216 7.94 -6.61 14.89
CA LEU A 216 7.94 -5.35 14.16
C LEU A 216 8.61 -5.48 12.78
N GLY A 217 9.71 -6.22 12.69
CA GLY A 217 10.36 -6.54 11.41
C GLY A 217 9.39 -7.18 10.40
N PHE A 218 8.49 -8.05 10.85
CA PHE A 218 7.46 -8.63 10.00
C PHE A 218 6.35 -7.65 9.62
N TYR A 219 5.96 -6.73 10.50
CA TYR A 219 5.02 -5.65 10.15
C TYR A 219 5.61 -4.69 9.10
N LEU A 220 6.93 -4.44 9.14
CA LEU A 220 7.66 -3.66 8.14
C LEU A 220 7.68 -4.36 6.77
N VAL A 221 8.03 -5.65 6.74
CA VAL A 221 7.99 -6.48 5.52
C VAL A 221 6.58 -6.56 4.94
N TRP A 222 5.57 -6.67 5.81
CA TRP A 222 4.17 -6.67 5.41
C TRP A 222 3.74 -5.38 4.73
N LEU A 223 4.09 -4.23 5.30
CA LEU A 223 3.71 -2.97 4.70
C LEU A 223 4.36 -2.80 3.32
N LEU A 224 5.63 -3.21 3.19
CA LEU A 224 6.33 -3.22 1.90
C LEU A 224 5.65 -4.13 0.88
N MET A 225 5.24 -5.34 1.29
CA MET A 225 4.48 -6.26 0.44
C MET A 225 3.11 -5.69 0.07
N LEU A 226 2.35 -5.16 1.03
CA LEU A 226 1.04 -4.55 0.78
C LEU A 226 1.14 -3.37 -0.18
N PHE A 227 2.18 -2.53 -0.04
CA PHE A 227 2.45 -1.48 -1.02
C PHE A 227 2.76 -2.03 -2.39
N GLN A 228 3.65 -3.02 -2.50
CA GLN A 228 4.02 -3.61 -3.78
C GLN A 228 2.79 -4.20 -4.50
N VAL A 229 1.88 -4.82 -3.75
CA VAL A 229 0.63 -5.39 -4.26
C VAL A 229 -0.40 -4.31 -4.62
N ALA A 230 -0.61 -3.31 -3.76
CA ALA A 230 -1.51 -2.19 -4.05
C ALA A 230 -1.04 -1.41 -5.28
N ILE A 231 0.26 -1.26 -5.44
CA ILE A 231 0.86 -0.53 -6.56
C ILE A 231 0.70 -1.34 -7.85
N GLY A 232 0.91 -2.65 -7.82
CA GLY A 232 0.60 -3.53 -8.96
C GLY A 232 -0.89 -3.53 -9.34
N TYR A 233 -1.80 -3.51 -8.36
CA TYR A 233 -3.24 -3.47 -8.60
C TYR A 233 -3.70 -2.16 -9.25
N LEU A 234 -3.13 -1.03 -8.82
CA LEU A 234 -3.47 0.27 -9.36
C LEU A 234 -2.68 0.64 -10.62
N SER A 235 -1.57 -0.05 -10.93
CA SER A 235 -0.72 0.21 -12.10
C SER A 235 -1.07 -0.66 -13.32
N ALA A 236 -2.35 -0.89 -13.59
CA ALA A 236 -2.83 -1.72 -14.72
C ALA A 236 -2.34 -1.27 -16.13
N GLY A 237 -1.54 -0.21 -16.24
CA GLY A 237 -0.58 -0.03 -17.33
C GLY A 237 0.78 0.34 -16.75
N SER A 238 1.83 -0.43 -17.09
CA SER A 238 3.32 -0.26 -17.01
C SER A 238 3.97 0.88 -16.19
N GLN A 239 3.30 1.48 -15.22
CA GLN A 239 3.75 2.68 -14.52
C GLN A 239 4.52 2.24 -13.28
N THR A 240 5.76 2.70 -13.16
CA THR A 240 6.58 2.53 -11.95
C THR A 240 5.86 3.06 -10.69
N LEU A 241 6.23 2.55 -9.51
CA LEU A 241 5.73 2.99 -8.19
C LEU A 241 5.69 4.51 -8.03
N LEU A 242 6.72 5.18 -8.54
CA LEU A 242 6.89 6.63 -8.46
C LEU A 242 5.89 7.40 -9.33
N THR A 243 5.54 6.86 -10.50
CA THR A 243 4.55 7.44 -11.39
C THR A 243 3.12 7.24 -10.89
N TRP A 244 2.83 6.11 -10.23
CA TRP A 244 1.55 5.92 -9.56
C TRP A 244 1.34 6.89 -8.40
N LEU A 245 2.34 7.06 -7.52
CA LEU A 245 2.31 8.05 -6.41
C LEU A 245 2.05 9.48 -6.90
N ARG A 246 2.45 9.80 -8.13
CA ARG A 246 2.19 11.11 -8.75
C ARG A 246 0.73 11.32 -9.15
N GLN A 247 0.00 10.23 -9.43
CA GLN A 247 -1.37 10.23 -9.95
C GLN A 247 -2.41 9.74 -8.91
N ALA A 248 -1.96 9.18 -7.78
CA ALA A 248 -2.82 8.64 -6.73
C ALA A 248 -3.75 9.71 -6.12
N SER A 249 -4.98 9.32 -5.81
CA SER A 249 -5.93 10.20 -5.14
C SER A 249 -5.49 10.52 -3.70
N LEU A 250 -5.98 11.63 -3.17
CA LEU A 250 -5.60 12.14 -1.84
C LEU A 250 -5.81 11.10 -0.72
N GLY A 251 -6.88 10.29 -0.81
CA GLY A 251 -7.14 9.21 0.15
C GLY A 251 -6.06 8.12 0.15
N TRP A 252 -5.57 7.72 -1.03
CA TRP A 252 -4.51 6.71 -1.13
C TRP A 252 -3.15 7.23 -0.66
N LEU A 253 -2.87 8.52 -0.88
CA LEU A 253 -1.67 9.17 -0.35
C LEU A 253 -1.68 9.20 1.18
N LEU A 254 -2.85 9.42 1.79
CA LEU A 254 -3.02 9.37 3.25
C LEU A 254 -2.80 7.96 3.81
N VAL A 255 -3.37 6.93 3.17
CA VAL A 255 -3.15 5.53 3.56
C VAL A 255 -1.67 5.16 3.43
N ALA A 256 -1.01 5.59 2.35
CA ALA A 256 0.41 5.34 2.15
C ALA A 256 1.29 6.06 3.18
N GLY A 257 0.98 7.32 3.48
CA GLY A 257 1.64 8.07 4.53
C GLY A 257 1.45 7.44 5.91
N LEU A 258 0.27 6.88 6.20
CA LEU A 258 -0.04 6.21 7.47
C LEU A 258 0.71 4.89 7.64
N GLY A 259 0.88 4.14 6.55
CA GLY A 259 1.79 3.01 6.51
C GLY A 259 3.24 3.42 6.81
N LEU A 260 3.79 4.35 6.01
CA LEU A 260 5.18 4.80 6.16
C LEU A 260 5.46 5.33 7.57
N PHE A 261 4.52 6.09 8.13
CA PHE A 261 4.57 6.59 9.49
C PHE A 261 4.59 5.45 10.52
N SER A 262 3.70 4.45 10.38
CA SER A 262 3.69 3.26 11.25
C SER A 262 5.02 2.51 11.21
N CYS A 263 5.69 2.46 10.05
CA CYS A 263 7.02 1.90 9.91
C CYS A 263 8.11 2.73 10.62
N CYS A 264 8.16 4.05 10.38
CA CYS A 264 9.13 4.92 11.04
C CYS A 264 8.95 4.92 12.56
N LEU A 265 7.70 4.90 13.03
CA LEU A 265 7.37 4.83 14.44
C LEU A 265 7.80 3.51 15.06
N GLY A 266 7.52 2.40 14.38
CA GLY A 266 8.03 1.09 14.79
C GLY A 266 9.54 1.12 14.98
N ILE A 267 10.27 1.61 13.99
CA ILE A 267 11.74 1.73 14.04
C ILE A 267 12.19 2.62 15.20
N SER A 268 11.48 3.71 15.52
CA SER A 268 11.81 4.55 16.68
C SER A 268 11.47 3.91 18.02
N ILE A 269 10.36 3.17 18.13
CA ILE A 269 10.04 2.38 19.34
C ILE A 269 11.14 1.32 19.58
N MET A 270 11.60 0.71 18.50
CA MET A 270 12.74 -0.21 18.49
C MET A 270 14.04 0.49 18.91
N GLY A 271 14.32 1.69 18.38
CA GLY A 271 15.49 2.49 18.75
C GLY A 271 15.51 2.91 20.22
N MET A 272 14.38 3.36 20.78
CA MET A 272 14.26 3.69 22.21
C MET A 272 14.53 2.50 23.11
N ARG A 273 14.00 1.33 22.76
CA ARG A 273 14.12 0.12 23.57
C ARG A 273 15.54 -0.46 23.56
N ILE A 274 16.34 -0.18 22.52
CA ILE A 274 17.75 -0.60 22.43
C ILE A 274 18.71 0.40 23.09
N LEU A 275 18.47 1.72 22.98
CA LEU A 275 19.53 2.72 23.21
C LEU A 275 19.55 3.43 24.57
N ALA A 276 18.50 3.38 25.39
CA ALA A 276 18.49 3.62 26.85
C ALA A 276 17.08 4.03 27.33
N PRO A 277 16.63 3.57 28.52
CA PRO A 277 15.27 3.79 29.02
C PRO A 277 15.01 5.18 29.63
N VAL A 278 16.05 6.01 29.85
CA VAL A 278 15.92 7.18 30.74
C VAL A 278 15.28 8.40 30.03
N ASP A 279 15.47 8.57 28.72
CA ASP A 279 14.89 9.70 27.97
C ASP A 279 14.54 9.28 26.52
N GLY A 280 13.53 8.42 26.34
CA GLY A 280 13.11 7.94 25.01
C GLY A 280 12.37 8.98 24.15
N THR A 281 11.91 10.08 24.74
CA THR A 281 11.14 11.16 24.11
C THR A 281 11.75 11.75 22.82
N PRO A 282 13.07 11.98 22.71
CA PRO A 282 13.71 12.49 21.50
C PRO A 282 13.54 11.56 20.29
N HIS A 283 13.51 10.25 20.49
CA HIS A 283 13.38 9.28 19.38
C HIS A 283 11.99 9.31 18.74
N PHE A 284 10.94 9.60 19.52
CA PHE A 284 9.60 9.84 18.98
C PHE A 284 9.55 11.06 18.07
N TYR A 285 10.23 12.14 18.47
CA TYR A 285 10.37 13.33 17.63
C TYR A 285 11.16 13.00 16.37
N VAL A 286 12.29 12.31 16.47
CA VAL A 286 13.07 11.90 15.30
C VAL A 286 12.25 11.02 14.34
N SER A 287 11.43 10.07 14.80
CA SER A 287 10.50 9.33 13.91
C SER A 287 9.47 10.22 13.25
N ALA A 288 8.87 11.14 14.03
CA ALA A 288 7.89 12.09 13.53
C ALA A 288 8.48 12.93 12.40
N GLY A 289 9.66 13.49 12.63
CA GLY A 289 10.40 14.26 11.63
C GLY A 289 10.82 13.42 10.43
N LEU A 290 11.34 12.22 10.63
CA LEU A 290 11.78 11.36 9.54
C LEU A 290 10.60 10.89 8.66
N SER A 291 9.47 10.52 9.28
CA SER A 291 8.27 10.17 8.55
C SER A 291 7.70 11.35 7.79
N GLY A 292 7.63 12.53 8.42
CA GLY A 292 7.22 13.77 7.77
C GLY A 292 8.10 14.07 6.55
N LEU A 293 9.42 13.95 6.71
CA LEU A 293 10.41 14.15 5.66
C LEU A 293 10.22 13.18 4.49
N LEU A 294 10.16 11.87 4.76
CA LEU A 294 10.04 10.87 3.71
C LEU A 294 8.70 10.99 2.98
N SER A 295 7.59 11.18 3.71
CA SER A 295 6.27 11.39 3.11
C SER A 295 6.25 12.65 2.24
N ALA A 296 6.82 13.75 2.72
CA ALA A 296 6.91 15.00 1.97
C ALA A 296 7.83 14.92 0.75
N LEU A 297 8.94 14.20 0.83
CA LEU A 297 9.88 14.00 -0.27
C LEU A 297 9.29 13.15 -1.40
N VAL A 298 8.37 12.24 -1.07
CA VAL A 298 7.57 11.54 -2.07
C VAL A 298 6.53 12.49 -2.69
N LEU A 299 5.82 13.25 -1.86
CA LEU A 299 4.77 14.19 -2.30
C LEU A 299 5.30 15.39 -3.10
N SER A 300 6.55 15.80 -2.89
CA SER A 300 7.17 16.92 -3.60
C SER A 300 7.25 16.68 -5.11
N ARG A 301 7.30 15.41 -5.53
CA ARG A 301 7.30 15.00 -6.94
C ARG A 301 5.92 15.08 -7.59
N SER A 302 4.85 15.17 -6.79
CA SER A 302 3.51 15.45 -7.29
C SER A 302 3.33 16.95 -7.55
N LEU A 303 3.08 17.31 -8.81
CA LEU A 303 2.76 18.67 -9.24
C LEU A 303 1.27 18.99 -9.11
N HIS A 304 0.43 18.01 -8.78
CA HIS A 304 -1.02 18.12 -8.80
C HIS A 304 -1.59 18.89 -7.59
N TYR A 305 -0.81 19.01 -6.52
CA TYR A 305 -1.26 19.55 -5.25
C TYR A 305 -0.53 20.84 -4.89
N SER A 306 -1.25 21.77 -4.26
CA SER A 306 -0.65 22.99 -3.71
C SER A 306 0.43 22.64 -2.66
N PHE A 307 1.34 23.58 -2.38
CA PHE A 307 2.35 23.40 -1.34
C PHE A 307 1.72 23.05 0.01
N LEU A 308 0.67 23.79 0.40
CA LEU A 308 -0.04 23.59 1.66
C LEU A 308 -0.71 22.21 1.72
N THR A 309 -1.34 21.78 0.62
CA THR A 309 -1.98 20.46 0.54
C THR A 309 -0.96 19.33 0.70
N ARG A 310 0.22 19.44 0.07
CA ARG A 310 1.28 18.44 0.21
C ARG A 310 1.81 18.36 1.64
N LEU A 311 2.01 19.51 2.28
CA LEU A 311 2.44 19.56 3.68
C LEU A 311 1.39 18.93 4.61
N LEU A 312 0.12 19.31 4.46
CA LEU A 312 -0.97 18.76 5.27
C LEU A 312 -1.09 17.24 5.09
N VAL A 313 -1.08 16.74 3.85
CA VAL A 313 -1.15 15.28 3.57
C VAL A 313 0.03 14.54 4.18
N SER A 314 1.23 15.14 4.21
CA SER A 314 2.41 14.50 4.82
C SER A 314 2.34 14.39 6.35
N VAL A 315 1.62 15.30 7.01
CA VAL A 315 1.52 15.38 8.49
C VAL A 315 0.22 14.78 9.02
N THR A 316 -0.83 14.67 8.19
CA THR A 316 -2.13 14.11 8.58
C THR A 316 -2.04 12.69 9.19
N PRO A 317 -1.22 11.76 8.66
CA PRO A 317 -1.11 10.43 9.26
C PRO A 317 -0.57 10.43 10.69
N LEU A 318 0.32 11.38 10.98
CA LEU A 318 0.91 11.58 12.30
C LEU A 318 -0.13 12.08 13.32
N LEU A 319 -1.02 12.98 12.88
CA LEU A 319 -2.17 13.44 13.68
C LEU A 319 -3.19 12.33 13.93
N ILE A 320 -3.56 11.58 12.88
CA ILE A 320 -4.50 10.45 13.02
C ILE A 320 -3.96 9.43 14.02
N TRP A 321 -2.67 9.08 13.91
CA TRP A 321 -2.05 8.16 14.84
C TRP A 321 -2.03 8.71 16.27
N TYR A 322 -1.64 9.98 16.47
CA TYR A 322 -1.62 10.58 17.80
C TYR A 322 -2.99 10.53 18.47
N LEU A 323 -4.07 10.80 17.72
CA LEU A 323 -5.45 10.70 18.22
C LEU A 323 -5.84 9.26 18.57
N LEU A 324 -5.45 8.28 17.75
CA LEU A 324 -5.67 6.86 18.03
C LEU A 324 -4.92 6.41 19.29
N ALA A 325 -3.64 6.77 19.39
CA ALA A 325 -2.80 6.47 20.55
C ALA A 325 -3.42 7.04 21.84
N LEU A 326 -3.82 8.32 21.80
CA LEU A 326 -4.49 8.98 22.91
C LEU A 326 -5.80 8.26 23.29
N GLY A 327 -6.60 7.86 22.30
CA GLY A 327 -7.84 7.11 22.53
C GLY A 327 -7.63 5.74 23.16
N THR A 328 -6.49 5.09 22.89
CA THR A 328 -6.14 3.79 23.48
C THR A 328 -5.47 3.88 24.84
N THR A 329 -4.76 4.96 25.16
CA THR A 329 -3.99 5.07 26.42
C THR A 329 -4.80 5.72 27.55
N VAL A 330 -5.65 6.70 27.23
CA VAL A 330 -6.45 7.45 28.23
C VAL A 330 -7.40 6.57 29.08
N PRO A 331 -8.05 5.52 28.56
CA PRO A 331 -9.01 4.75 29.37
C PRO A 331 -8.35 3.77 30.36
N PHE A 332 -7.06 3.46 30.21
CA PHE A 332 -6.44 2.30 30.85
C PHE A 332 -5.26 2.61 31.78
N GLU A 333 -4.81 3.87 31.87
CA GLU A 333 -3.69 4.24 32.74
C GLU A 333 -4.16 4.99 34.01
N GLU A 334 -3.71 4.51 35.19
CA GLU A 334 -3.93 5.17 36.49
C GLU A 334 -3.06 6.44 36.68
N LYS A 335 -2.11 6.70 35.77
CA LYS A 335 -1.24 7.89 35.75
C LYS A 335 -1.43 8.63 34.43
N PRO A 336 -1.23 9.97 34.38
CA PRO A 336 -1.31 10.71 33.13
C PRO A 336 -0.28 10.15 32.15
N SER A 337 -0.76 9.64 31.02
CA SER A 337 0.09 9.09 29.96
C SER A 337 1.17 10.11 29.57
N ARG A 338 2.40 9.66 29.29
CA ARG A 338 3.49 10.54 28.81
C ARG A 338 3.11 11.34 27.54
N LEU A 339 2.11 10.87 26.80
CA LEU A 339 1.52 11.56 25.65
C LEU A 339 0.80 12.87 26.02
N LEU A 340 0.38 13.00 27.28
CA LEU A 340 -0.30 14.16 27.85
C LEU A 340 0.64 15.07 28.66
N GLU A 341 1.93 14.74 28.81
CA GLU A 341 2.90 15.62 29.48
C GLU A 341 3.08 16.94 28.69
N ASP A 342 3.23 18.05 29.42
CA ASP A 342 2.91 19.44 29.02
C ASP A 342 3.42 19.92 27.64
N LEU A 343 4.49 19.35 27.08
CA LEU A 343 5.05 19.77 25.79
C LEU A 343 5.25 18.64 24.79
N PHE A 344 4.91 17.40 25.13
CA PHE A 344 5.06 16.26 24.23
C PHE A 344 4.28 16.45 22.90
N PRO A 345 2.97 16.73 22.89
CA PRO A 345 2.21 16.88 21.64
C PRO A 345 2.75 18.01 20.77
N VAL A 346 3.14 19.11 21.41
CA VAL A 346 3.68 20.28 20.71
C VAL A 346 5.01 19.93 20.03
N LYS A 347 5.94 19.31 20.76
CA LYS A 347 7.25 18.90 20.22
C LYS A 347 7.10 17.84 19.12
N PHE A 348 6.16 16.91 19.28
CA PHE A 348 5.89 15.86 18.31
C PHE A 348 5.34 16.40 16.99
N ILE A 349 4.33 17.28 17.04
CA ILE A 349 3.76 17.92 15.86
C ILE A 349 4.79 18.84 15.17
N ILE A 350 5.54 19.62 15.96
CA ILE A 350 6.60 20.49 15.42
C ILE A 350 7.64 19.65 14.68
N SER A 351 8.05 18.51 15.24
CA SER A 351 9.03 17.65 14.58
C SER A 351 8.52 17.10 13.25
N GLY A 352 7.27 16.64 13.20
CA GLY A 352 6.62 16.22 11.96
C GLY A 352 6.53 17.33 10.91
N LEU A 353 6.17 18.54 11.32
CA LEU A 353 6.11 19.72 10.44
C LEU A 353 7.49 20.10 9.89
N VAL A 354 8.51 20.14 10.74
CA VAL A 354 9.90 20.43 10.34
C VAL A 354 10.39 19.39 9.34
N GLY A 355 10.15 18.11 9.62
CA GLY A 355 10.41 17.02 8.70
C GLY A 355 9.74 17.23 7.34
N GLY A 356 8.43 17.48 7.35
CA GLY A 356 7.65 17.73 6.13
C GLY A 356 8.17 18.91 5.31
N LEU A 357 8.51 20.03 5.96
CA LEU A 357 9.08 21.21 5.29
C LEU A 357 10.44 20.90 4.65
N ILE A 358 11.32 20.19 5.36
CA ILE A 358 12.62 19.77 4.84
C ILE A 358 12.44 18.83 3.64
N GLY A 359 11.53 17.86 3.74
CA GLY A 359 11.23 16.91 2.65
C GLY A 359 10.73 17.61 1.40
N LEU A 360 9.83 18.59 1.53
CA LEU A 360 9.35 19.41 0.41
C LEU A 360 10.48 20.26 -0.19
N PHE A 361 11.33 20.86 0.65
CA PHE A 361 12.46 21.66 0.20
C PHE A 361 13.47 20.82 -0.61
N LEU A 362 13.94 19.69 -0.06
CA LEU A 362 14.86 18.76 -0.75
C LEU A 362 14.25 18.23 -2.05
N GLY A 363 12.96 17.91 -2.00
CA GLY A 363 12.20 17.50 -3.16
C GLY A 363 12.13 18.56 -4.27
N SER A 364 12.01 19.84 -3.89
CA SER A 364 12.01 20.95 -4.85
C SER A 364 13.37 21.14 -5.53
N LEU A 365 14.47 20.89 -4.82
CA LEU A 365 15.82 20.93 -5.37
C LEU A 365 16.04 19.80 -6.39
N SER A 366 15.56 18.59 -6.07
CA SER A 366 15.65 17.43 -6.97
C SER A 366 14.85 17.60 -8.27
N ASN A 367 13.79 18.42 -8.28
CA ASN A 367 12.99 18.70 -9.47
C ASN A 367 13.60 19.77 -10.39
N ARG A 368 14.60 20.53 -9.91
CA ARG A 368 15.39 21.45 -10.74
C ARG A 368 16.48 20.66 -11.45
N ARG A 369 16.14 19.82 -12.44
CA ARG A 369 17.16 19.38 -13.40
C ARG A 369 17.51 20.55 -14.32
N PRO A 370 18.81 20.77 -14.62
CA PRO A 370 19.24 21.85 -15.49
C PRO A 370 18.65 21.62 -16.88
N VAL A 371 18.11 22.69 -17.47
CA VAL A 371 17.85 22.75 -18.91
C VAL A 371 19.19 22.47 -19.57
N SER A 372 19.33 21.30 -20.20
CA SER A 372 20.46 21.04 -21.09
C SER A 372 20.33 22.02 -22.24
N ILE A 373 21.23 23.01 -22.25
CA ILE A 373 21.44 23.96 -23.34
C ILE A 373 21.97 23.22 -24.56
#